data_AF-A0A954XYW1-F1
#
_entry.id   AF-A0A954XYW1-F1
#
_cell.length_a   1.000
_cell.length_b   1.000
_cell.length_c   1.000
_cell.angle_alpha   90.00
_cell.angle_beta   90.00
_cell.angle_gamma   90.00
#
_symmetry.space_group_name_H-M   'P 1'
#
loop_
_entity.id
_entity.type
_entity.pdbx_description
1 polymer ?
#
loop_
_entity_poly.entity_id
_entity_poly.type
_entity_poly.pdbx_seq_one_letter_code
_entity_poly.pdbx_strand_id
1 'polypeptide(L)'
;MTHHIRITRFAAALLAVALVGRVSAQTDYNWQVSNGDWDSASSWDLGFPPDTAFDETANISNGGTAVVSNTPFSSPGQVDLGRLEGESGALTIANGGNLAVVFTPGNTSTGNLNIGLAGTGVVGVQPGGTLSARRINLNGAAGNSLTIGGAGAGVASVSTEFEANLDGATRIIGPNANISVQSLFFRSTSVYTPEITAATHSPIKSTNLAQIAGTLRPEFNGVTPTAGSTWNLIDAPDISGSFAIDASAAPTLPYGQVYQFSKVADGGSVNGTYGQLSVKQLLVLNVDRATGAMSINTGPASVSLDGYSIGSTLGGLKPAGWNSLQDQAVGGWREAPQNGSVNDLSELKSTGATTVTSGSPLALGNAFQFPNPTQFGTELEDITFEYYSAGGVVTQGLVNYIGTKRNNNLVLLVDPDTGEARMENQSTLGVNIDGYAIQSESGSLLSGPGQWNSLDDQNAAGGDWRESNPSATLLAELKPTSSAAMIGGTNFGYSLGTLFKTEASGGTEDLTFKYLVTGDTTFSEGVVEFRSFDAPGFLSADFNQDTQVDGGDLTAWESAFGNGAGADANNDGKSDGADFLIWQRQFGLSSATAAAVGAAGAVPEPATLCLVSLAIVGAALRRRSVRFA
;
A
#
# COMPACT_ATOMS: atom_id res chain seq x y z
N MET A 1 -39.42 29.07 -98.67
CA MET A 1 -39.28 27.61 -98.89
C MET A 1 -38.19 27.10 -97.96
N THR A 2 -38.60 26.32 -96.95
CA THR A 2 -37.94 25.11 -96.44
C THR A 2 -36.40 24.99 -96.53
N HIS A 3 -35.69 25.01 -95.40
CA HIS A 3 -35.36 23.82 -94.60
C HIS A 3 -34.46 24.17 -93.39
N HIS A 4 -34.81 23.64 -92.22
CA HIS A 4 -33.93 23.51 -91.07
C HIS A 4 -32.89 22.40 -91.32
N ILE A 5 -31.68 22.58 -90.79
CA ILE A 5 -30.93 21.58 -90.00
C ILE A 5 -29.87 22.34 -89.18
N ARG A 6 -29.85 22.09 -87.86
CA ARG A 6 -28.93 22.65 -86.88
C ARG A 6 -27.62 21.87 -86.89
N ILE A 7 -26.49 22.57 -86.84
CA ILE A 7 -25.16 22.01 -86.56
C ILE A 7 -24.70 22.54 -85.19
N THR A 8 -24.47 21.61 -84.29
CA THR A 8 -24.00 21.77 -82.91
C THR A 8 -22.54 22.22 -82.89
N ARG A 9 -22.21 23.28 -82.15
CA ARG A 9 -20.83 23.70 -81.86
C ARG A 9 -20.50 23.36 -80.40
N PHE A 10 -19.50 22.51 -80.20
CA PHE A 10 -18.80 22.35 -78.92
C PHE A 10 -17.97 23.60 -78.66
N ALA A 11 -18.16 24.24 -77.51
CA ALA A 11 -17.27 25.27 -76.98
C ALA A 11 -16.63 24.73 -75.70
N ALA A 12 -15.30 24.58 -75.72
CA ALA A 12 -14.50 24.29 -74.55
C ALA A 12 -14.43 25.56 -73.68
N ALA A 13 -14.88 25.45 -72.43
CA ALA A 13 -14.65 26.46 -71.41
C ALA A 13 -13.58 25.94 -70.44
N LEU A 14 -12.40 26.57 -70.52
CA LEU A 14 -11.32 26.44 -69.55
C LEU A 14 -11.80 27.06 -68.23
N LEU A 15 -11.99 26.26 -67.18
CA LEU A 15 -12.25 26.77 -65.83
C LEU A 15 -10.95 26.71 -65.04
N ALA A 16 -10.40 27.88 -64.73
CA ALA A 16 -9.24 28.03 -63.87
C ALA A 16 -9.59 27.52 -62.45
N VAL A 17 -8.90 26.46 -62.00
CA VAL A 17 -8.95 26.01 -60.62
C VAL A 17 -8.18 27.03 -59.78
N ALA A 18 -8.90 27.86 -59.03
CA ALA A 18 -8.32 28.64 -57.96
C ALA A 18 -7.87 27.65 -56.86
N LEU A 19 -6.56 27.46 -56.74
CA LEU A 19 -5.95 26.76 -55.61
C LEU A 19 -6.06 27.67 -54.38
N VAL A 20 -7.22 27.68 -53.75
CA VAL A 20 -7.41 28.30 -52.44
C VAL A 20 -6.77 27.34 -51.43
N GLY A 21 -5.68 27.76 -50.80
CA GLY A 21 -5.16 27.08 -49.61
C GLY A 21 -6.30 26.99 -48.60
N ARG A 22 -6.75 25.77 -48.31
CA ARG A 22 -7.73 25.53 -47.27
C ARG A 22 -7.03 25.79 -45.94
N VAL A 23 -7.40 26.88 -45.28
CA VAL A 23 -7.24 26.95 -43.83
C VAL A 23 -8.38 26.08 -43.29
N SER A 24 -8.14 24.78 -43.14
CA SER A 24 -9.13 23.89 -42.53
C SER A 24 -9.25 24.26 -41.06
N ALA A 25 -10.43 24.72 -40.64
CA ALA A 25 -10.77 24.76 -39.23
C ALA A 25 -11.20 23.35 -38.83
N GLN A 26 -10.59 22.80 -37.78
CA GLN A 26 -11.01 21.54 -37.16
C GLN A 26 -12.49 21.63 -36.79
N THR A 27 -13.29 20.64 -37.18
CA THR A 27 -14.73 20.60 -36.86
C THR A 27 -15.00 19.52 -35.82
N ASP A 28 -15.59 19.92 -34.69
CA ASP A 28 -15.97 19.03 -33.59
C ASP A 28 -17.35 18.43 -33.86
N TYR A 29 -17.44 17.11 -33.83
CA TYR A 29 -18.69 16.33 -33.83
C TYR A 29 -18.96 15.92 -32.39
N ASN A 30 -20.05 16.42 -31.81
CA ASN A 30 -20.33 16.22 -30.40
C ASN A 30 -21.26 15.02 -30.21
N TRP A 31 -20.84 14.12 -29.32
CA TRP A 31 -21.69 13.05 -28.84
C TRP A 31 -22.83 13.62 -27.98
N GLN A 32 -24.07 13.22 -28.27
CA GLN A 32 -25.26 13.82 -27.65
C GLN A 32 -26.18 12.83 -26.91
N VAL A 33 -25.85 11.53 -26.89
CA VAL A 33 -26.63 10.50 -26.20
C VAL A 33 -25.91 9.99 -24.95
N SER A 34 -26.65 9.40 -24.01
CA SER A 34 -26.05 8.85 -22.78
C SER A 34 -25.29 7.53 -23.01
N ASN A 35 -25.81 6.65 -23.86
CA ASN A 35 -25.11 5.46 -24.33
C ASN A 35 -25.64 5.12 -25.72
N GLY A 36 -24.78 4.88 -26.69
CA GLY A 36 -25.22 4.70 -28.08
C GLY A 36 -24.17 4.08 -28.98
N ASP A 37 -24.65 3.60 -30.13
CA ASP A 37 -23.81 3.06 -31.20
C ASP A 37 -23.09 4.20 -31.94
N TRP A 38 -21.79 4.03 -32.18
CA TRP A 38 -20.93 4.99 -32.87
C TRP A 38 -21.45 5.34 -34.26
N ASP A 39 -21.94 4.34 -35.00
CA ASP A 39 -22.41 4.53 -36.38
C ASP A 39 -23.84 5.09 -36.47
N SER A 40 -24.54 5.24 -35.34
CA SER A 40 -25.88 5.81 -35.36
C SER A 40 -25.80 7.33 -35.58
N ALA A 41 -26.41 7.78 -36.68
CA ALA A 41 -26.59 9.19 -37.00
C ALA A 41 -27.16 10.02 -35.83
N SER A 42 -28.07 9.44 -35.05
CA SER A 42 -28.70 10.14 -33.91
C SER A 42 -27.76 10.32 -32.72
N SER A 43 -26.62 9.63 -32.68
CA SER A 43 -25.64 9.75 -31.59
C SER A 43 -24.80 11.02 -31.68
N TRP A 44 -24.73 11.65 -32.87
CA TRP A 44 -23.91 12.81 -33.17
C TRP A 44 -24.78 14.03 -33.49
N ASP A 45 -24.41 15.19 -32.95
CA ASP A 45 -25.13 16.47 -33.12
C ASP A 45 -25.34 16.89 -34.58
N LEU A 46 -24.41 16.55 -35.46
CA LEU A 46 -24.48 16.83 -36.90
C LEU A 46 -25.17 15.73 -37.73
N GLY A 47 -25.64 14.67 -37.08
CA GLY A 47 -26.49 13.65 -37.72
C GLY A 47 -25.73 12.57 -38.50
N PHE A 48 -24.42 12.42 -38.28
CA PHE A 48 -23.56 11.39 -38.86
C PHE A 48 -22.24 11.28 -38.07
N PRO A 49 -21.55 10.13 -38.10
CA PRO A 49 -20.27 9.98 -37.42
C PRO A 49 -19.15 10.79 -38.09
N PRO A 50 -18.13 11.21 -37.31
CA PRO A 50 -17.00 11.99 -37.83
C PRO A 50 -16.13 11.20 -38.82
N ASP A 51 -15.51 11.92 -39.75
CA ASP A 51 -14.68 11.39 -40.84
C ASP A 51 -13.40 12.23 -41.04
N THR A 52 -12.25 11.55 -41.03
CA THR A 52 -10.92 12.11 -41.30
C THR A 52 -10.83 12.74 -42.69
N ALA A 53 -11.64 12.31 -43.67
CA ALA A 53 -11.69 12.92 -45.00
C ALA A 53 -12.08 14.41 -44.96
N PHE A 54 -12.73 14.84 -43.89
CA PHE A 54 -13.18 16.22 -43.66
C PHE A 54 -12.49 16.90 -42.47
N ASP A 55 -11.43 16.30 -41.92
CA ASP A 55 -10.66 16.84 -40.78
C ASP A 55 -11.49 16.98 -39.49
N GLU A 56 -12.29 15.95 -39.20
CA GLU A 56 -13.30 15.97 -38.13
C GLU A 56 -12.84 15.26 -36.86
N THR A 57 -13.26 15.79 -35.72
CA THR A 57 -12.95 15.30 -34.38
C THR A 57 -14.18 14.75 -33.69
N ALA A 58 -14.08 13.54 -33.17
CA ALA A 58 -15.08 12.95 -32.28
C ALA A 58 -14.91 13.52 -30.86
N ASN A 59 -15.83 14.37 -30.42
CA ASN A 59 -15.85 14.89 -29.05
C ASN A 59 -16.93 14.18 -28.22
N ILE A 60 -16.51 13.37 -27.24
CA ILE A 60 -17.41 12.66 -26.32
C ILE A 60 -17.17 13.24 -24.92
N SER A 61 -17.95 14.27 -24.58
CA SER A 61 -17.76 15.05 -23.34
C SER A 61 -19.08 15.36 -22.60
N ASN A 62 -20.16 14.66 -22.95
CA ASN A 62 -21.50 14.86 -22.40
C ASN A 62 -21.86 13.92 -21.21
N GLY A 63 -20.88 13.18 -20.69
CA GLY A 63 -21.03 12.13 -19.68
C GLY A 63 -21.48 10.77 -20.23
N GLY A 64 -21.68 10.66 -21.55
CA GLY A 64 -22.14 9.44 -22.20
C GLY A 64 -21.05 8.50 -22.68
N THR A 65 -21.48 7.32 -23.14
CA THR A 65 -20.62 6.26 -23.69
C THR A 65 -20.89 6.05 -25.18
N ALA A 66 -19.85 6.19 -26.00
CA ALA A 66 -19.86 5.76 -27.38
C ALA A 66 -19.43 4.29 -27.48
N VAL A 67 -20.24 3.46 -28.16
CA VAL A 67 -19.99 2.02 -28.32
C VAL A 67 -19.70 1.71 -29.78
N VAL A 68 -18.53 1.14 -30.06
CA VAL A 68 -18.16 0.62 -31.39
C VAL A 68 -18.31 -0.89 -31.36
N SER A 69 -19.33 -1.42 -32.05
CA SER A 69 -19.64 -2.86 -32.09
C SER A 69 -19.29 -3.54 -33.40
N ASN A 70 -18.98 -2.77 -34.45
CA ASN A 70 -18.55 -3.23 -35.76
C ASN A 70 -17.38 -2.35 -36.27
N THR A 71 -16.94 -2.54 -37.51
CA THR A 71 -16.05 -1.56 -38.16
C THR A 71 -16.88 -0.35 -38.58
N PRO A 72 -16.61 0.87 -38.05
CA PRO A 72 -17.35 2.08 -38.43
C PRO A 72 -17.30 2.38 -39.92
N PHE A 73 -18.35 3.02 -40.44
CA PHE A 73 -18.42 3.40 -41.85
C PHE A 73 -17.43 4.53 -42.20
N SER A 74 -17.09 5.37 -41.23
CA SER A 74 -16.10 6.44 -41.32
C SER A 74 -15.14 6.38 -40.13
N SER A 75 -13.92 6.90 -40.31
CA SER A 75 -12.89 6.92 -39.26
C SER A 75 -12.62 8.36 -38.83
N PRO A 76 -12.64 8.70 -37.53
CA PRO A 76 -12.37 10.05 -37.07
C PRO A 76 -10.92 10.46 -37.31
N GLY A 77 -10.68 11.76 -37.48
CA GLY A 77 -9.34 12.35 -37.50
C GLY A 77 -8.71 12.45 -36.10
N GLN A 78 -9.55 12.53 -35.06
CA GLN A 78 -9.16 12.61 -33.65
C GLN A 78 -10.33 12.20 -32.77
N VAL A 79 -10.04 11.66 -31.57
CA VAL A 79 -11.07 11.36 -30.56
C VAL A 79 -10.68 12.02 -29.24
N ASP A 80 -11.59 12.81 -28.68
CA ASP A 80 -11.42 13.52 -27.41
C ASP A 80 -12.50 13.08 -26.42
N LEU A 81 -12.07 12.63 -25.22
CA LEU A 81 -12.95 12.25 -24.12
C LEU A 81 -12.75 13.20 -22.94
N GLY A 82 -13.82 13.80 -22.42
CA GLY A 82 -13.76 14.71 -21.27
C GLY A 82 -12.86 15.93 -21.56
N ARG A 83 -13.29 16.77 -22.51
CA ARG A 83 -12.46 17.84 -23.06
C ARG A 83 -12.17 18.96 -22.05
N LEU A 84 -13.20 19.43 -21.35
CA LEU A 84 -13.12 20.53 -20.40
C LEU A 84 -13.29 20.07 -18.94
N GLU A 85 -12.90 20.93 -18.00
CA GLU A 85 -13.08 20.68 -16.57
C GLU A 85 -14.56 20.43 -16.23
N GLY A 86 -14.83 19.36 -15.48
CA GLY A 86 -16.19 18.92 -15.13
C GLY A 86 -16.92 18.12 -16.22
N GLU A 87 -16.39 18.04 -17.43
CA GLU A 87 -16.92 17.16 -18.48
C GLU A 87 -16.42 15.73 -18.31
N SER A 88 -17.20 14.77 -18.78
CA SER A 88 -16.77 13.37 -18.84
C SER A 88 -17.23 12.68 -20.12
N GLY A 89 -16.60 11.57 -20.48
CA GLY A 89 -17.05 10.76 -21.60
C GLY A 89 -16.34 9.41 -21.68
N ALA A 90 -16.99 8.45 -22.33
CA ALA A 90 -16.48 7.10 -22.44
C ALA A 90 -16.54 6.55 -23.86
N LEU A 91 -15.59 5.68 -24.18
CA LEU A 91 -15.52 4.93 -25.43
C LEU A 91 -15.36 3.43 -25.12
N THR A 92 -16.26 2.61 -25.66
CA THR A 92 -16.16 1.15 -25.58
C THR A 92 -16.00 0.57 -26.97
N ILE A 93 -14.89 -0.14 -27.20
CA ILE A 93 -14.73 -1.01 -28.37
C ILE A 93 -15.18 -2.41 -27.95
N ALA A 94 -16.39 -2.77 -28.35
CA ALA A 94 -16.99 -4.05 -28.03
C ALA A 94 -16.42 -5.18 -28.89
N ASN A 95 -16.80 -6.43 -28.59
CA ASN A 95 -16.46 -7.58 -29.42
C ASN A 95 -16.94 -7.36 -30.87
N GLY A 96 -16.05 -7.50 -31.86
CA GLY A 96 -16.33 -7.23 -33.28
C GLY A 96 -16.13 -5.76 -33.69
N GLY A 97 -16.01 -4.84 -32.72
CA GLY A 97 -15.71 -3.44 -32.96
C GLY A 97 -14.30 -3.22 -33.49
N ASN A 98 -14.14 -2.31 -34.46
CA ASN A 98 -12.83 -1.96 -35.02
C ASN A 98 -12.74 -0.48 -35.33
N LEU A 99 -12.24 0.32 -34.38
CA LEU A 99 -12.06 1.77 -34.56
C LEU A 99 -10.61 2.09 -34.95
N ALA A 100 -10.45 2.87 -36.02
CA ALA A 100 -9.18 3.49 -36.39
C ALA A 100 -9.30 5.01 -36.25
N VAL A 101 -8.41 5.63 -35.48
CA VAL A 101 -8.24 7.09 -35.42
C VAL A 101 -7.13 7.47 -36.39
N VAL A 102 -7.49 8.15 -37.48
CA VAL A 102 -6.67 8.21 -38.68
C VAL A 102 -6.11 9.60 -38.89
N PHE A 103 -4.78 9.70 -38.98
CA PHE A 103 -4.13 10.92 -39.44
C PHE A 103 -4.09 10.99 -40.97
N THR A 104 -4.55 12.11 -41.52
CA THR A 104 -4.44 12.41 -42.95
C THR A 104 -3.49 13.60 -43.16
N PRO A 105 -2.41 13.48 -43.95
CA PRO A 105 -1.50 14.60 -44.19
C PRO A 105 -2.22 15.83 -44.76
N GLY A 106 -2.00 16.99 -44.12
CA GLY A 106 -2.65 18.26 -44.48
C GLY A 106 -3.86 18.62 -43.63
N ASN A 107 -4.35 17.67 -42.82
CA ASN A 107 -5.36 17.92 -41.80
C ASN A 107 -4.76 18.53 -40.51
N THR A 108 -5.60 19.20 -39.73
CA THR A 108 -5.29 19.75 -38.41
C THR A 108 -5.46 18.72 -37.30
N SER A 109 -6.44 17.82 -37.44
CA SER A 109 -6.62 16.65 -36.60
C SER A 109 -5.36 15.79 -36.52
N THR A 110 -5.02 15.32 -35.32
CA THR A 110 -3.69 14.76 -35.07
C THR A 110 -3.60 13.26 -35.29
N GLY A 111 -4.72 12.56 -35.46
CA GLY A 111 -4.81 11.09 -35.39
C GLY A 111 -4.76 10.54 -33.96
N ASN A 112 -4.92 11.39 -32.93
CA ASN A 112 -4.74 10.96 -31.54
C ASN A 112 -6.07 10.52 -30.92
N LEU A 113 -5.97 9.59 -29.98
CA LEU A 113 -6.99 9.37 -28.96
C LEU A 113 -6.54 10.07 -27.67
N ASN A 114 -7.31 11.07 -27.24
CA ASN A 114 -7.07 11.83 -26.02
C ASN A 114 -8.10 11.45 -24.95
N ILE A 115 -7.63 10.92 -23.83
CA ILE A 115 -8.45 10.38 -22.74
C ILE A 115 -8.30 11.29 -21.53
N GLY A 116 -9.36 12.06 -21.25
CA GLY A 116 -9.47 12.92 -20.08
C GLY A 116 -8.61 14.17 -20.13
N LEU A 117 -8.81 15.01 -21.16
CA LEU A 117 -8.02 16.22 -21.39
C LEU A 117 -7.99 17.14 -20.15
N ALA A 118 -9.02 17.98 -19.95
CA ALA A 118 -9.21 18.70 -18.68
C ALA A 118 -10.32 18.07 -17.81
N GLY A 119 -11.11 17.16 -18.37
CA GLY A 119 -12.17 16.42 -17.69
C GLY A 119 -11.82 14.94 -17.47
N THR A 120 -12.84 14.08 -17.46
CA THR A 120 -12.69 12.64 -17.21
C THR A 120 -12.95 11.81 -18.48
N GLY A 121 -11.99 10.98 -18.89
CA GLY A 121 -12.11 10.07 -20.03
C GLY A 121 -11.97 8.61 -19.63
N VAL A 122 -12.84 7.75 -20.15
CA VAL A 122 -12.78 6.30 -19.91
C VAL A 122 -12.79 5.53 -21.22
N VAL A 123 -11.82 4.63 -21.42
CA VAL A 123 -11.77 3.76 -22.59
C VAL A 123 -11.77 2.30 -22.16
N GLY A 124 -12.63 1.50 -22.79
CA GLY A 124 -12.64 0.04 -22.66
C GLY A 124 -12.49 -0.64 -24.01
N VAL A 125 -11.52 -1.55 -24.15
CA VAL A 125 -11.36 -2.41 -25.33
C VAL A 125 -11.59 -3.86 -24.89
N GLN A 126 -12.76 -4.39 -25.28
CA GLN A 126 -13.18 -5.74 -24.89
C GLN A 126 -12.50 -6.81 -25.75
N PRO A 127 -12.44 -8.08 -25.28
CA PRO A 127 -11.96 -9.19 -26.10
C PRO A 127 -12.69 -9.26 -27.45
N GLY A 128 -11.92 -9.32 -28.54
CA GLY A 128 -12.43 -9.28 -29.91
C GLY A 128 -12.61 -7.88 -30.51
N GLY A 129 -12.40 -6.81 -29.72
CA GLY A 129 -12.36 -5.43 -30.20
C GLY A 129 -10.97 -5.01 -30.68
N THR A 130 -10.91 -4.09 -31.66
CA THR A 130 -9.67 -3.51 -32.20
C THR A 130 -9.71 -1.99 -32.15
N LEU A 131 -8.65 -1.39 -31.62
CA LEU A 131 -8.45 0.06 -31.56
C LEU A 131 -7.07 0.41 -32.11
N SER A 132 -7.01 1.32 -33.07
CA SER A 132 -5.75 1.87 -33.55
C SER A 132 -5.78 3.40 -33.56
N ALA A 133 -4.67 4.02 -33.23
CA ALA A 133 -4.51 5.46 -33.26
C ALA A 133 -3.07 5.85 -33.61
N ARG A 134 -2.82 7.11 -33.93
CA ARG A 134 -1.46 7.61 -34.09
C ARG A 134 -0.73 7.68 -32.74
N ARG A 135 -1.42 8.22 -31.74
CA ARG A 135 -1.01 8.23 -30.33
C ARG A 135 -2.21 7.96 -29.43
N ILE A 136 -1.93 7.42 -28.25
CA ILE A 136 -2.87 7.41 -27.13
C ILE A 136 -2.31 8.34 -26.05
N ASN A 137 -3.10 9.31 -25.62
CA ASN A 137 -2.76 10.23 -24.54
C ASN A 137 -3.79 10.07 -23.42
N LEU A 138 -3.43 9.33 -22.38
CA LEU A 138 -4.19 9.19 -21.15
C LEU A 138 -3.63 10.16 -20.10
N ASN A 139 -4.43 11.14 -19.70
CA ASN A 139 -4.03 12.13 -18.69
C ASN A 139 -4.10 11.54 -17.27
N GLY A 140 -3.23 12.00 -16.37
CA GLY A 140 -3.06 11.52 -15.00
C GLY A 140 -4.08 12.00 -13.96
N ALA A 141 -5.11 12.75 -14.33
CA ALA A 141 -6.18 13.10 -13.38
C ALA A 141 -6.99 11.87 -12.93
N ALA A 142 -7.47 11.88 -11.69
CA ALA A 142 -8.25 10.79 -11.12
C ALA A 142 -9.52 10.51 -11.94
N GLY A 143 -9.84 9.23 -12.15
CA GLY A 143 -10.98 8.78 -12.96
C GLY A 143 -10.66 8.53 -14.43
N ASN A 144 -9.55 9.08 -14.95
CA ASN A 144 -9.10 8.78 -16.31
C ASN A 144 -8.58 7.36 -16.41
N SER A 145 -9.13 6.58 -17.35
CA SER A 145 -8.74 5.18 -17.45
C SER A 145 -8.76 4.59 -18.86
N LEU A 146 -7.90 3.59 -19.05
CA LEU A 146 -7.84 2.71 -20.22
C LEU A 146 -7.83 1.26 -19.74
N THR A 147 -8.87 0.49 -20.09
CA THR A 147 -8.97 -0.94 -19.79
C THR A 147 -8.92 -1.75 -21.09
N ILE A 148 -8.05 -2.75 -21.16
CA ILE A 148 -7.89 -3.62 -22.33
C ILE A 148 -7.98 -5.08 -21.89
N GLY A 149 -8.90 -5.83 -22.49
CA GLY A 149 -9.13 -7.25 -22.19
C GLY A 149 -10.40 -7.50 -21.38
N GLY A 150 -10.56 -8.73 -20.89
CA GLY A 150 -11.73 -9.18 -20.12
C GLY A 150 -11.99 -10.69 -20.25
N ALA A 151 -13.07 -11.17 -19.63
CA ALA A 151 -13.43 -12.60 -19.62
C ALA A 151 -14.10 -13.12 -20.92
N GLY A 152 -14.33 -12.24 -21.90
CA GLY A 152 -14.95 -12.59 -23.19
C GLY A 152 -14.02 -13.37 -24.13
N ALA A 153 -14.60 -13.95 -25.19
CA ALA A 153 -13.85 -14.63 -26.24
C ALA A 153 -13.16 -13.64 -27.20
N GLY A 154 -12.01 -14.02 -27.74
CA GLY A 154 -11.22 -13.21 -28.67
C GLY A 154 -10.06 -12.47 -27.98
N VAL A 155 -9.39 -11.62 -28.74
CA VAL A 155 -8.24 -10.84 -28.27
C VAL A 155 -8.57 -9.35 -28.38
N ALA A 156 -8.45 -8.61 -27.28
CA ALA A 156 -8.53 -7.15 -27.30
C ALA A 156 -7.26 -6.59 -27.92
N SER A 157 -7.35 -5.92 -29.06
CA SER A 157 -6.19 -5.44 -29.82
C SER A 157 -6.09 -3.93 -29.78
N VAL A 158 -4.93 -3.41 -29.35
CA VAL A 158 -4.66 -1.96 -29.32
C VAL A 158 -3.32 -1.69 -30.00
N SER A 159 -3.27 -0.75 -30.93
CA SER A 159 -2.03 -0.34 -31.56
C SER A 159 -1.87 1.17 -31.68
N THR A 160 -0.62 1.63 -31.59
CA THR A 160 -0.25 3.02 -31.92
C THR A 160 0.84 3.09 -32.98
N GLU A 161 0.77 4.08 -33.85
CA GLU A 161 1.84 4.37 -34.82
C GLU A 161 3.09 4.93 -34.12
N PHE A 162 2.88 5.75 -33.09
CA PHE A 162 3.93 6.38 -32.28
C PHE A 162 3.74 6.04 -30.79
N GLU A 163 3.38 7.01 -29.98
CA GLU A 163 3.51 6.94 -28.52
C GLU A 163 2.20 6.50 -27.85
N ALA A 164 2.33 5.78 -26.75
CA ALA A 164 1.30 5.67 -25.73
C ALA A 164 1.77 6.37 -24.45
N ASN A 165 1.19 7.53 -24.16
CA ASN A 165 1.37 8.26 -22.90
C ASN A 165 0.26 7.82 -21.94
N LEU A 166 0.61 7.06 -20.90
CA LEU A 166 -0.32 6.36 -20.02
C LEU A 166 -0.28 6.94 -18.61
N ASP A 167 -0.54 8.23 -18.47
CA ASP A 167 -0.31 8.98 -17.22
C ASP A 167 -1.39 8.73 -16.15
N GLY A 168 -2.54 8.19 -16.55
CA GLY A 168 -3.67 7.80 -15.68
C GLY A 168 -3.74 6.30 -15.35
N ALA A 169 -4.94 5.79 -15.08
CA ALA A 169 -5.13 4.39 -14.72
C ALA A 169 -5.20 3.48 -15.95
N THR A 170 -4.21 2.61 -16.14
CA THR A 170 -4.20 1.60 -17.20
C THR A 170 -4.44 0.21 -16.61
N ARG A 171 -5.46 -0.51 -17.10
CA ARG A 171 -5.73 -1.90 -16.71
C ARG A 171 -5.57 -2.82 -17.91
N ILE A 172 -4.77 -3.87 -17.77
CA ILE A 172 -4.67 -4.95 -18.77
C ILE A 172 -5.19 -6.22 -18.11
N ILE A 173 -6.16 -6.88 -18.76
CA ILE A 173 -6.76 -8.13 -18.29
C ILE A 173 -6.27 -9.25 -19.21
N GLY A 174 -5.20 -9.92 -18.78
CA GLY A 174 -4.52 -10.94 -19.56
C GLY A 174 -5.12 -12.34 -19.37
N PRO A 175 -4.80 -13.31 -20.24
CA PRO A 175 -3.85 -13.22 -21.36
C PRO A 175 -4.49 -12.84 -22.71
N ASN A 176 -5.70 -12.29 -22.72
CA ASN A 176 -6.48 -12.04 -23.94
C ASN A 176 -6.33 -10.61 -24.50
N ALA A 177 -5.15 -10.01 -24.38
CA ALA A 177 -4.84 -8.70 -24.95
C ALA A 177 -3.60 -8.72 -25.85
N ASN A 178 -3.60 -7.91 -26.91
CA ASN A 178 -2.47 -7.68 -27.79
C ASN A 178 -2.25 -6.18 -27.97
N ILE A 179 -1.21 -5.64 -27.34
CA ILE A 179 -0.91 -4.21 -27.35
C ILE A 179 0.44 -3.99 -28.03
N SER A 180 0.48 -3.12 -29.04
CA SER A 180 1.70 -2.79 -29.79
C SER A 180 1.83 -1.29 -29.99
N VAL A 181 2.91 -0.70 -29.47
CA VAL A 181 3.18 0.74 -29.55
C VAL A 181 4.59 0.97 -30.08
N GLN A 182 4.88 2.18 -30.57
CA GLN A 182 6.26 2.53 -30.91
C GLN A 182 7.06 2.84 -29.65
N SER A 183 6.59 3.77 -28.82
CA SER A 183 7.21 4.12 -27.54
C SER A 183 6.16 4.13 -26.43
N LEU A 184 6.55 3.72 -25.23
CA LEU A 184 5.67 3.57 -24.07
C LEU A 184 6.12 4.49 -22.94
N PHE A 185 5.20 5.28 -22.39
CA PHE A 185 5.47 6.18 -21.27
C PHE A 185 4.45 5.98 -20.15
N PHE A 186 4.94 5.61 -18.97
CA PHE A 186 4.25 5.80 -17.69
C PHE A 186 4.99 6.88 -16.89
N ARG A 187 4.23 7.78 -16.26
CA ARG A 187 4.73 8.91 -15.45
C ARG A 187 4.44 8.68 -13.97
N SER A 188 4.83 9.64 -13.12
CA SER A 188 4.66 9.54 -11.67
C SER A 188 3.20 9.40 -11.22
N THR A 189 2.24 9.90 -11.99
CA THR A 189 0.79 9.78 -11.71
C THR A 189 0.19 8.47 -12.21
N SER A 190 0.92 7.71 -13.03
CA SER A 190 0.42 6.50 -13.65
C SER A 190 0.10 5.44 -12.61
N VAL A 191 -1.02 4.74 -12.82
CA VAL A 191 -1.34 3.50 -12.12
C VAL A 191 -1.52 2.41 -13.15
N TYR A 192 -0.60 1.44 -13.17
CA TYR A 192 -0.72 0.26 -14.03
C TYR A 192 -1.22 -0.94 -13.22
N THR A 193 -2.38 -1.45 -13.61
CA THR A 193 -3.02 -2.63 -13.02
C THR A 193 -3.00 -3.80 -14.01
N PRO A 194 -2.03 -4.71 -13.91
CA PRO A 194 -2.13 -6.00 -14.57
C PRO A 194 -3.07 -6.91 -13.76
N GLU A 195 -4.26 -7.19 -14.31
CA GLU A 195 -5.13 -8.24 -13.78
C GLU A 195 -4.67 -9.59 -14.33
N ILE A 196 -4.10 -10.39 -13.46
CA ILE A 196 -3.56 -11.72 -13.75
C ILE A 196 -4.66 -12.75 -13.57
N THR A 197 -5.11 -13.35 -14.69
CA THR A 197 -6.16 -14.38 -14.69
C THR A 197 -5.67 -15.78 -15.07
N ALA A 198 -4.40 -15.91 -15.48
CA ALA A 198 -3.80 -17.17 -15.89
C ALA A 198 -2.30 -17.25 -15.55
N ALA A 199 -1.66 -18.37 -15.91
CA ALA A 199 -0.22 -18.57 -15.77
C ALA A 199 0.63 -17.60 -16.64
N THR A 200 0.02 -16.97 -17.64
CA THR A 200 0.65 -15.94 -18.48
C THR A 200 -0.16 -14.65 -18.44
N HIS A 201 0.50 -13.54 -18.76
CA HIS A 201 -0.12 -12.22 -18.91
C HIS A 201 0.28 -11.61 -20.25
N SER A 202 -0.56 -10.71 -20.76
CA SER A 202 -0.31 -9.99 -22.02
C SER A 202 0.60 -8.79 -21.76
N PRO A 203 1.83 -8.74 -22.32
CA PRO A 203 2.67 -7.57 -22.17
C PRO A 203 2.23 -6.44 -23.10
N ILE A 204 2.50 -5.20 -22.70
CA ILE A 204 2.51 -4.05 -23.61
C ILE A 204 3.83 -4.11 -24.41
N LYS A 205 3.73 -4.28 -25.73
CA LYS A 205 4.90 -4.38 -26.61
C LYS A 205 5.27 -3.00 -27.13
N SER A 206 6.47 -2.54 -26.82
CA SER A 206 7.04 -1.30 -27.34
C SER A 206 8.17 -1.66 -28.31
N THR A 207 8.17 -1.10 -29.52
CA THR A 207 9.25 -1.35 -30.50
C THR A 207 10.47 -0.43 -30.30
N ASN A 208 10.34 0.56 -29.42
CA ASN A 208 11.38 1.47 -28.96
C ASN A 208 11.36 1.52 -27.41
N LEU A 209 12.04 2.51 -26.81
CA LEU A 209 12.10 2.74 -25.37
C LEU A 209 10.73 2.64 -24.67
N ALA A 210 10.69 1.88 -23.58
CA ALA A 210 9.66 1.99 -22.56
C ALA A 210 10.21 2.76 -21.35
N GLN A 211 9.59 3.88 -21.00
CA GLN A 211 9.91 4.63 -19.78
C GLN A 211 8.80 4.40 -18.77
N ILE A 212 9.18 3.95 -17.56
CA ILE A 212 8.24 3.60 -16.49
C ILE A 212 8.47 4.43 -15.23
N ALA A 213 7.36 4.82 -14.61
CA ALA A 213 7.26 5.49 -13.33
C ALA A 213 5.85 5.25 -12.75
N GLY A 214 5.57 5.77 -11.56
CA GLY A 214 4.27 5.63 -10.93
C GLY A 214 4.09 4.28 -10.24
N THR A 215 2.84 3.84 -10.11
CA THR A 215 2.46 2.69 -9.29
C THR A 215 2.10 1.47 -10.14
N LEU A 216 2.67 0.32 -9.80
CA LEU A 216 2.25 -1.00 -10.29
C LEU A 216 1.36 -1.65 -9.23
N ARG A 217 0.08 -1.84 -9.54
CA ARG A 217 -0.91 -2.44 -8.64
C ARG A 217 -1.43 -3.76 -9.22
N PRO A 218 -0.73 -4.89 -9.00
CA PRO A 218 -1.16 -6.17 -9.55
C PRO A 218 -2.43 -6.68 -8.86
N GLU A 219 -3.32 -7.26 -9.66
CA GLU A 219 -4.53 -7.94 -9.19
C GLU A 219 -4.49 -9.40 -9.66
N PHE A 220 -5.05 -10.31 -8.88
CA PHE A 220 -5.08 -11.74 -9.21
C PHE A 220 -6.51 -12.27 -9.13
N ASN A 221 -6.96 -12.91 -10.20
CA ASN A 221 -8.31 -13.45 -10.30
C ASN A 221 -8.24 -14.90 -10.79
N GLY A 222 -8.50 -15.85 -9.88
CA GLY A 222 -8.38 -17.28 -10.19
C GLY A 222 -6.94 -17.80 -10.29
N VAL A 223 -5.94 -17.00 -9.93
CA VAL A 223 -4.52 -17.37 -9.88
C VAL A 223 -4.01 -17.21 -8.47
N THR A 224 -3.34 -18.24 -7.95
CA THR A 224 -2.62 -18.17 -6.67
C THR A 224 -1.13 -17.96 -6.93
N PRO A 225 -0.56 -16.78 -6.62
CA PRO A 225 0.86 -16.52 -6.80
C PRO A 225 1.69 -17.39 -5.85
N THR A 226 2.80 -17.93 -6.36
CA THR A 226 3.75 -18.74 -5.58
C THR A 226 5.18 -18.34 -5.92
N ALA A 227 6.14 -18.53 -5.01
CA ALA A 227 7.54 -18.23 -5.28
C ALA A 227 8.02 -18.87 -6.60
N GLY A 228 8.64 -18.04 -7.45
CA GLY A 228 9.07 -18.41 -8.80
C GLY A 228 8.04 -18.14 -9.90
N SER A 229 6.79 -17.79 -9.56
CA SER A 229 5.81 -17.34 -10.55
C SER A 229 6.26 -16.03 -11.20
N THR A 230 6.06 -15.92 -12.51
CA THR A 230 6.46 -14.75 -13.31
C THR A 230 5.40 -14.38 -14.34
N TRP A 231 5.22 -13.08 -14.57
CA TRP A 231 4.30 -12.53 -15.57
C TRP A 231 4.95 -11.37 -16.32
N ASN A 232 4.98 -11.47 -17.65
CA ASN A 232 5.53 -10.43 -18.51
C ASN A 232 4.50 -9.31 -18.67
N LEU A 233 4.88 -8.10 -18.29
CA LEU A 233 4.00 -6.93 -18.31
C LEU A 233 4.37 -5.94 -19.41
N ILE A 234 5.65 -5.83 -19.72
CA ILE A 234 6.20 -4.95 -20.77
C ILE A 234 7.19 -5.75 -21.60
N ASP A 235 7.23 -5.53 -22.91
CA ASP A 235 8.20 -6.12 -23.83
C ASP A 235 8.80 -5.02 -24.71
N ALA A 236 10.06 -4.62 -24.47
CA ALA A 236 10.72 -3.51 -25.13
C ALA A 236 12.22 -3.76 -25.37
N PRO A 237 12.88 -3.06 -26.30
CA PRO A 237 14.34 -3.13 -26.44
C PRO A 237 15.08 -2.64 -25.20
N ASP A 238 14.55 -1.60 -24.56
CA ASP A 238 15.06 -1.03 -23.32
C ASP A 238 13.91 -0.54 -22.43
N ILE A 239 14.10 -0.65 -21.12
CA ILE A 239 13.14 -0.22 -20.10
C ILE A 239 13.86 0.70 -19.11
N SER A 240 13.51 1.98 -19.08
CA SER A 240 14.09 2.98 -18.17
C SER A 240 13.14 3.30 -17.01
N GLY A 241 13.67 3.60 -15.82
CA GLY A 241 12.87 3.88 -14.61
C GLY A 241 12.41 2.63 -13.84
N SER A 242 11.47 2.81 -12.90
CA SER A 242 10.91 1.76 -12.04
C SER A 242 9.50 2.09 -11.59
N PHE A 243 8.69 1.06 -11.32
CA PHE A 243 7.42 1.22 -10.62
C PHE A 243 7.59 1.12 -9.10
N ALA A 244 6.79 1.87 -8.35
CA ALA A 244 6.48 1.54 -6.96
C ALA A 244 5.40 0.45 -6.95
N ILE A 245 5.63 -0.66 -6.25
CA ILE A 245 4.64 -1.75 -6.20
C ILE A 245 3.66 -1.49 -5.06
N ASP A 246 2.37 -1.48 -5.40
CA ASP A 246 1.26 -1.48 -4.45
C ASP A 246 0.58 -2.84 -4.49
N ALA A 247 0.92 -3.69 -3.51
CA ALA A 247 0.38 -5.05 -3.40
C ALA A 247 -0.94 -5.13 -2.60
N SER A 248 -1.58 -4.00 -2.27
CA SER A 248 -2.81 -3.99 -1.45
C SER A 248 -3.98 -4.77 -2.05
N ALA A 249 -4.04 -4.87 -3.38
CA ALA A 249 -5.06 -5.65 -4.11
C ALA A 249 -4.61 -7.07 -4.47
N ALA A 250 -3.38 -7.45 -4.10
CA ALA A 250 -2.82 -8.77 -4.38
C ALA A 250 -2.97 -9.72 -3.18
N PRO A 251 -2.99 -11.04 -3.39
CA PRO A 251 -2.99 -12.00 -2.28
C PRO A 251 -1.81 -11.82 -1.34
N THR A 252 -2.05 -11.91 -0.03
CA THR A 252 -0.97 -11.94 0.97
C THR A 252 -0.03 -13.10 0.69
N LEU A 253 1.25 -12.80 0.55
CA LEU A 253 2.27 -13.80 0.29
C LEU A 253 2.75 -14.45 1.60
N PRO A 254 3.22 -15.72 1.54
CA PRO A 254 3.89 -16.36 2.67
C PRO A 254 5.08 -15.55 3.19
N TYR A 255 5.46 -15.79 4.45
CA TYR A 255 6.60 -15.15 5.09
C TYR A 255 7.86 -15.15 4.21
N GLY A 256 8.51 -13.99 4.10
CA GLY A 256 9.70 -13.79 3.27
C GLY A 256 9.47 -13.79 1.76
N GLN A 257 8.23 -13.91 1.27
CA GLN A 257 7.92 -13.76 -0.15
C GLN A 257 7.43 -12.35 -0.47
N VAL A 258 7.89 -11.82 -1.60
CA VAL A 258 7.52 -10.47 -2.08
C VAL A 258 7.16 -10.47 -3.55
N TYR A 259 6.32 -9.52 -3.94
CA TYR A 259 6.17 -9.12 -5.33
C TYR A 259 7.35 -8.24 -5.74
N GLN A 260 8.00 -8.59 -6.84
CA GLN A 260 9.13 -7.84 -7.38
C GLN A 260 8.92 -7.58 -8.87
N PHE A 261 9.19 -6.34 -9.29
CA PHE A 261 9.28 -5.97 -10.69
C PHE A 261 10.75 -5.94 -11.11
N SER A 262 11.10 -6.69 -12.15
CA SER A 262 12.46 -6.84 -12.65
C SER A 262 12.52 -6.65 -14.16
N LYS A 263 13.65 -6.13 -14.64
CA LYS A 263 13.96 -6.02 -16.07
C LYS A 263 14.82 -7.21 -16.45
N VAL A 264 14.35 -8.03 -17.38
CA VAL A 264 14.97 -9.31 -17.72
C VAL A 264 15.19 -9.36 -19.23
N ALA A 265 16.46 -9.35 -19.66
CA ALA A 265 16.81 -9.67 -21.03
C ALA A 265 16.53 -11.16 -21.27
N ASP A 266 15.66 -11.48 -22.22
CA ASP A 266 15.15 -12.84 -22.42
C ASP A 266 15.07 -13.15 -23.91
N GLY A 267 15.60 -14.31 -24.34
CA GLY A 267 15.59 -14.71 -25.75
C GLY A 267 14.20 -15.01 -26.31
N GLY A 268 13.20 -15.18 -25.46
CA GLY A 268 11.78 -15.32 -25.81
C GLY A 268 11.02 -13.99 -25.83
N SER A 269 11.66 -12.85 -25.55
CA SER A 269 11.09 -11.52 -25.76
C SER A 269 11.07 -11.15 -27.24
N VAL A 270 9.98 -10.50 -27.69
CA VAL A 270 9.87 -10.06 -29.09
C VAL A 270 10.80 -8.88 -29.34
N ASN A 271 10.92 -7.97 -28.37
CA ASN A 271 11.69 -6.73 -28.53
C ASN A 271 13.03 -6.72 -27.77
N GLY A 272 13.31 -7.71 -26.93
CA GLY A 272 14.61 -7.97 -26.28
C GLY A 272 14.57 -8.07 -24.75
N THR A 273 13.80 -7.21 -24.09
CA THR A 273 13.74 -7.12 -22.62
C THR A 273 12.29 -7.16 -22.11
N TYR A 274 12.02 -8.06 -21.17
CA TYR A 274 10.77 -8.06 -20.43
C TYR A 274 10.85 -7.18 -19.17
N GLY A 275 9.81 -6.39 -18.94
CA GLY A 275 9.45 -5.89 -17.61
C GLY A 275 8.53 -6.91 -16.96
N GLN A 276 9.02 -7.60 -15.93
CA GLN A 276 8.38 -8.80 -15.38
C GLN A 276 8.01 -8.59 -13.91
N LEU A 277 6.75 -8.89 -13.58
CA LEU A 277 6.32 -9.10 -12.20
C LEU A 277 6.65 -10.53 -11.80
N SER A 278 7.21 -10.71 -10.61
CA SER A 278 7.57 -12.02 -10.08
C SER A 278 7.29 -12.12 -8.59
N VAL A 279 7.09 -13.35 -8.10
CA VAL A 279 7.11 -13.64 -6.66
C VAL A 279 8.47 -14.20 -6.29
N LYS A 280 9.19 -13.54 -5.38
CA LYS A 280 10.52 -13.95 -4.92
C LYS A 280 10.49 -14.35 -3.47
N GLN A 281 11.21 -15.41 -3.13
CA GLN A 281 11.59 -15.72 -1.76
C GLN A 281 12.88 -14.96 -1.43
N LEU A 282 12.83 -14.12 -0.40
CA LEU A 282 13.97 -13.41 0.16
C LEU A 282 14.32 -13.97 1.54
N LEU A 283 15.55 -13.69 1.99
CA LEU A 283 15.93 -13.85 3.39
C LEU A 283 15.33 -12.72 4.22
N VAL A 284 15.01 -13.03 5.47
CA VAL A 284 14.45 -12.10 6.46
C VAL A 284 15.35 -12.07 7.68
N LEU A 285 15.84 -10.89 8.04
CA LEU A 285 16.48 -10.66 9.32
C LEU A 285 15.40 -10.42 10.37
N ASN A 286 15.20 -11.38 11.26
CA ASN A 286 14.38 -11.21 12.45
C ASN A 286 15.19 -10.46 13.50
N VAL A 287 14.59 -9.40 14.05
CA VAL A 287 15.16 -8.57 15.11
C VAL A 287 14.19 -8.55 16.28
N ASP A 288 14.50 -9.31 17.34
CA ASP A 288 13.71 -9.32 18.56
C ASP A 288 14.05 -8.11 19.43
N ARG A 289 13.07 -7.22 19.60
CA ARG A 289 13.24 -5.93 20.29
C ARG A 289 13.49 -6.09 21.80
N ALA A 290 12.93 -7.12 22.42
CA ALA A 290 13.00 -7.32 23.87
C ALA A 290 14.32 -7.97 24.29
N THR A 291 14.76 -8.98 23.54
CA THR A 291 15.95 -9.76 23.87
C THR A 291 17.21 -9.28 23.16
N GLY A 292 17.05 -8.49 22.09
CA GLY A 292 18.11 -8.13 21.16
C GLY A 292 18.53 -9.26 20.22
N ALA A 293 17.85 -10.41 20.26
CA ALA A 293 18.19 -11.58 19.45
C ALA A 293 17.97 -11.29 17.96
N MET A 294 18.97 -11.61 17.14
CA MET A 294 18.90 -11.53 15.69
C MET A 294 19.03 -12.90 15.04
N SER A 295 18.32 -13.12 13.93
CA SER A 295 18.49 -14.33 13.11
C SER A 295 18.14 -14.11 11.65
N ILE A 296 18.88 -14.76 10.75
CA ILE A 296 18.57 -14.79 9.31
C ILE A 296 17.66 -15.99 9.05
N ASN A 297 16.47 -15.71 8.53
CA ASN A 297 15.39 -16.65 8.31
C ASN A 297 15.02 -16.70 6.82
N THR A 298 14.24 -17.72 6.44
CA THR A 298 13.58 -17.78 5.14
C THR A 298 12.17 -18.35 5.29
N GLY A 299 11.34 -18.13 4.28
CA GLY A 299 10.01 -18.70 4.16
C GLY A 299 10.00 -20.14 3.65
N PRO A 300 8.89 -20.56 3.01
CA PRO A 300 8.71 -21.92 2.51
C PRO A 300 9.80 -22.39 1.53
N ALA A 301 10.41 -21.48 0.77
CA ALA A 301 11.52 -21.80 -0.12
C ALA A 301 12.87 -21.52 0.55
N SER A 302 13.85 -22.37 0.28
CA SER A 302 15.21 -22.17 0.77
C SER A 302 15.94 -21.10 -0.05
N VAL A 303 16.82 -20.36 0.60
CA VAL A 303 17.67 -19.35 -0.05
C VAL A 303 19.10 -19.59 0.38
N SER A 304 20.04 -19.54 -0.57
CA SER A 304 21.46 -19.71 -0.29
C SER A 304 22.17 -18.36 -0.34
N LEU A 305 23.09 -18.17 0.61
CA LEU A 305 23.94 -16.99 0.68
C LEU A 305 25.41 -17.37 0.86
N ASP A 306 26.29 -16.54 0.32
CA ASP A 306 27.75 -16.59 0.53
C ASP A 306 28.29 -15.31 1.17
N GLY A 307 27.41 -14.40 1.60
CA GLY A 307 27.73 -13.24 2.41
C GLY A 307 26.49 -12.57 2.95
N TYR A 308 26.63 -11.77 4.01
CA TYR A 308 25.58 -10.87 4.48
C TYR A 308 26.17 -9.61 5.11
N SER A 309 25.37 -8.55 5.13
CA SER A 309 25.66 -7.30 5.82
C SER A 309 24.41 -6.80 6.52
N ILE A 310 24.56 -6.43 7.80
CA ILE A 310 23.53 -5.82 8.63
C ILE A 310 24.03 -4.44 9.01
N GLY A 311 23.33 -3.41 8.57
CA GLY A 311 23.70 -2.01 8.82
C GLY A 311 22.81 -1.35 9.87
N SER A 312 23.36 -0.35 10.54
CA SER A 312 22.62 0.66 11.31
C SER A 312 23.37 1.98 11.23
N THR A 313 22.68 3.05 10.86
CA THR A 313 23.24 4.41 10.84
C THR A 313 23.23 5.08 12.21
N LEU A 314 22.37 4.63 13.11
CA LEU A 314 22.16 5.19 14.44
C LEU A 314 22.90 4.42 15.55
N GLY A 315 23.62 3.35 15.21
CA GLY A 315 24.39 2.56 16.20
C GLY A 315 23.57 1.46 16.90
N GLY A 316 22.51 0.98 16.25
CA GLY A 316 21.59 -0.05 16.76
C GLY A 316 22.16 -1.48 16.81
N LEU A 317 23.44 -1.67 16.47
CA LEU A 317 24.10 -2.98 16.54
C LEU A 317 24.97 -3.09 17.80
N LYS A 318 24.99 -4.28 18.39
CA LYS A 318 25.73 -4.64 19.59
C LYS A 318 26.78 -5.72 19.29
N PRO A 319 27.99 -5.33 18.84
CA PRO A 319 29.08 -6.25 18.52
C PRO A 319 29.37 -7.31 19.58
N ALA A 320 29.35 -6.94 20.86
CA ALA A 320 29.63 -7.86 21.96
C ALA A 320 28.56 -8.96 22.15
N GLY A 321 27.35 -8.77 21.59
CA GLY A 321 26.27 -9.76 21.60
C GLY A 321 26.15 -10.53 20.28
N TRP A 322 26.95 -10.19 19.27
CA TRP A 322 26.98 -10.87 17.99
C TRP A 322 27.68 -12.23 18.14
N ASN A 323 26.96 -13.29 17.78
CA ASN A 323 27.49 -14.65 17.68
C ASN A 323 27.58 -14.98 16.19
N SER A 324 28.64 -14.56 15.54
CA SER A 324 28.82 -14.69 14.09
C SER A 324 28.89 -16.16 13.64
N LEU A 325 28.75 -16.43 12.35
CA LEU A 325 28.94 -17.77 11.79
C LEU A 325 30.40 -18.22 11.91
N GLN A 326 31.36 -17.28 11.85
CA GLN A 326 32.76 -17.53 12.19
C GLN A 326 32.91 -18.01 13.65
N ASP A 327 32.28 -17.34 14.62
CA ASP A 327 32.34 -17.70 16.04
C ASP A 327 31.65 -19.04 16.34
N GLN A 328 30.60 -19.35 15.59
CA GLN A 328 29.93 -20.66 15.60
C GLN A 328 30.73 -21.76 14.89
N ALA A 329 31.93 -21.46 14.39
CA ALA A 329 32.78 -22.35 13.62
C ALA A 329 32.12 -22.94 12.36
N VAL A 330 31.19 -22.19 11.75
CA VAL A 330 30.60 -22.56 10.45
C VAL A 330 31.65 -22.41 9.37
N GLY A 331 32.01 -23.53 8.74
CA GLY A 331 33.14 -23.61 7.82
C GLY A 331 33.10 -22.58 6.69
N GLY A 332 34.19 -21.82 6.56
CA GLY A 332 34.45 -20.89 5.45
C GLY A 332 33.96 -19.46 5.64
N TRP A 333 33.18 -19.18 6.69
CA TRP A 333 32.72 -17.84 7.01
C TRP A 333 33.82 -17.00 7.68
N ARG A 334 33.87 -15.71 7.35
CA ARG A 334 34.78 -14.73 7.92
C ARG A 334 34.08 -13.41 8.16
N GLU A 335 34.31 -12.83 9.32
CA GLU A 335 33.84 -11.49 9.68
C GLU A 335 34.59 -10.40 8.91
N ALA A 336 33.86 -9.38 8.46
CA ALA A 336 34.42 -8.23 7.77
C ALA A 336 33.53 -7.00 7.99
N PRO A 337 33.81 -6.12 8.98
CA PRO A 337 35.04 -6.08 9.79
C PRO A 337 35.08 -7.15 10.90
N GLN A 338 36.31 -7.51 11.32
CA GLN A 338 36.52 -8.43 12.45
C GLN A 338 35.87 -7.88 13.72
N ASN A 339 35.09 -8.72 14.41
CA ASN A 339 34.24 -8.41 15.56
C ASN A 339 33.11 -7.40 15.30
N GLY A 340 32.88 -6.98 14.04
CA GLY A 340 31.81 -6.05 13.70
C GLY A 340 32.02 -4.63 14.27
N SER A 341 30.97 -3.82 14.13
CA SER A 341 30.88 -2.48 14.72
C SER A 341 29.43 -2.16 15.10
N VAL A 342 29.22 -1.05 15.81
CA VAL A 342 27.86 -0.60 16.15
C VAL A 342 27.00 -0.22 14.93
N ASN A 343 27.64 -0.07 13.76
CA ASN A 343 26.97 0.35 12.52
C ASN A 343 26.98 -0.73 11.43
N ASP A 344 27.76 -1.79 11.59
CA ASP A 344 27.92 -2.82 10.57
C ASP A 344 28.32 -4.17 11.20
N LEU A 345 27.52 -5.20 10.94
CA LEU A 345 27.81 -6.61 11.22
C LEU A 345 27.74 -7.37 9.90
N SER A 346 28.89 -7.86 9.44
CA SER A 346 29.01 -8.41 8.09
C SER A 346 29.92 -9.64 8.08
N GLU A 347 29.53 -10.67 7.32
CA GLU A 347 30.38 -11.83 7.06
C GLU A 347 30.34 -12.22 5.58
N LEU A 348 31.45 -12.83 5.13
CA LEU A 348 31.60 -13.40 3.81
C LEU A 348 32.08 -14.85 3.92
N LYS A 349 31.57 -15.69 3.03
CA LYS A 349 32.09 -17.03 2.76
C LYS A 349 32.87 -17.00 1.44
N SER A 350 34.19 -17.19 1.51
CA SER A 350 35.05 -17.08 0.31
C SER A 350 34.86 -18.21 -0.71
N THR A 351 34.21 -19.31 -0.34
CA THR A 351 34.02 -20.48 -1.20
C THR A 351 32.74 -21.24 -0.82
N GLY A 352 31.91 -21.50 -1.82
CA GLY A 352 30.60 -22.15 -1.63
C GLY A 352 29.57 -21.22 -0.99
N ALA A 353 28.38 -21.74 -0.72
CA ALA A 353 27.30 -21.02 -0.07
C ALA A 353 26.79 -21.79 1.17
N THR A 354 26.00 -21.14 2.00
CA THR A 354 25.19 -21.77 3.05
C THR A 354 23.73 -21.61 2.68
N THR A 355 22.95 -22.69 2.77
CA THR A 355 21.51 -22.67 2.49
C THR A 355 20.72 -22.49 3.78
N VAL A 356 19.88 -21.47 3.84
CA VAL A 356 18.91 -21.25 4.91
C VAL A 356 17.61 -21.97 4.55
N THR A 357 17.01 -22.64 5.52
CA THR A 357 15.71 -23.32 5.38
C THR A 357 14.79 -22.88 6.52
N SER A 358 13.48 -22.95 6.33
CA SER A 358 12.49 -22.49 7.33
C SER A 358 12.61 -23.17 8.70
N GLY A 359 13.17 -24.39 8.76
CA GLY A 359 13.40 -25.14 10.00
C GLY A 359 14.78 -24.97 10.61
N SER A 360 15.67 -24.17 10.00
CA SER A 360 17.05 -23.99 10.47
C SER A 360 17.53 -22.56 10.16
N PRO A 361 17.01 -21.56 10.88
CA PRO A 361 17.48 -20.19 10.76
C PRO A 361 18.92 -20.05 11.28
N LEU A 362 19.63 -19.04 10.78
CA LEU A 362 20.97 -18.71 11.24
C LEU A 362 20.85 -17.73 12.42
N ALA A 363 21.03 -18.22 13.65
CA ALA A 363 21.04 -17.36 14.83
C ALA A 363 22.32 -16.52 14.86
N LEU A 364 22.21 -15.22 15.16
CA LEU A 364 23.32 -14.27 15.20
C LEU A 364 23.58 -13.71 16.61
N GLY A 365 22.96 -14.29 17.64
CA GLY A 365 23.07 -13.84 19.02
C GLY A 365 22.25 -12.58 19.31
N ASN A 366 22.51 -11.96 20.47
CA ASN A 366 21.81 -10.77 20.94
C ASN A 366 22.49 -9.50 20.39
N ALA A 367 22.49 -9.39 19.06
CA ALA A 367 23.24 -8.42 18.29
C ALA A 367 22.51 -7.07 18.09
N PHE A 368 21.25 -6.95 18.49
CA PHE A 368 20.49 -5.70 18.45
C PHE A 368 20.55 -4.95 19.78
N GLN A 369 20.55 -3.63 19.70
CA GLN A 369 20.26 -2.72 20.81
C GLN A 369 19.50 -1.50 20.29
N PHE A 370 18.68 -0.89 21.12
CA PHE A 370 18.08 0.38 20.74
C PHE A 370 19.15 1.47 20.62
N PRO A 371 19.18 2.23 19.52
CA PRO A 371 19.99 3.44 19.44
C PRO A 371 19.64 4.41 20.56
N ASN A 372 20.63 5.20 21.01
CA ASN A 372 20.38 6.31 21.91
C ASN A 372 19.97 7.55 21.08
N PRO A 373 18.70 8.00 21.12
CA PRO A 373 18.29 9.18 20.38
C PRO A 373 19.02 10.43 20.88
N THR A 374 19.45 11.26 19.96
CA THR A 374 19.97 12.62 20.25
C THR A 374 18.95 13.71 19.96
N GLN A 375 17.89 13.38 19.22
CA GLN A 375 16.80 14.26 18.84
C GLN A 375 15.46 13.55 19.05
N PHE A 376 14.46 14.28 19.56
CA PHE A 376 13.08 13.80 19.72
C PHE A 376 12.42 13.61 18.35
N GLY A 377 11.62 12.56 18.19
CA GLY A 377 10.92 12.23 16.94
C GLY A 377 11.73 11.41 15.94
N THR A 378 13.02 11.17 16.17
CA THR A 378 13.87 10.34 15.29
C THR A 378 13.42 8.88 15.33
N GLU A 379 13.13 8.27 14.18
CA GLU A 379 12.86 6.83 14.05
C GLU A 379 14.07 5.99 14.50
N LEU A 380 13.85 5.06 15.43
CA LEU A 380 14.93 4.27 16.05
C LEU A 380 15.17 2.93 15.34
N GLU A 381 14.23 2.49 14.52
CA GLU A 381 14.32 1.25 13.75
C GLU A 381 14.98 1.50 12.40
N ASP A 382 16.31 1.43 12.37
CA ASP A 382 17.12 1.76 11.20
C ASP A 382 17.96 0.59 10.68
N ILE A 383 17.64 -0.65 11.09
CA ILE A 383 18.39 -1.83 10.66
C ILE A 383 18.15 -2.04 9.16
N THR A 384 19.25 -2.19 8.43
CA THR A 384 19.26 -2.64 7.04
C THR A 384 19.85 -4.04 6.94
N PHE A 385 19.40 -4.81 5.95
CA PHE A 385 19.89 -6.18 5.74
C PHE A 385 20.07 -6.48 4.26
N GLU A 386 21.29 -6.80 3.87
CA GLU A 386 21.65 -7.28 2.54
C GLU A 386 22.32 -8.66 2.63
N TYR A 387 22.15 -9.46 1.59
CA TYR A 387 22.85 -10.71 1.45
C TYR A 387 23.37 -10.93 0.04
N TYR A 388 24.42 -11.73 -0.04
CA TYR A 388 25.14 -12.04 -1.25
C TYR A 388 24.84 -13.48 -1.64
N SER A 389 24.66 -13.70 -2.93
CA SER A 389 24.52 -15.04 -3.50
C SER A 389 25.62 -15.32 -4.51
N ALA A 390 25.73 -16.59 -4.91
CA ALA A 390 26.79 -17.08 -5.79
C ALA A 390 27.01 -16.15 -7.00
N GLY A 391 28.26 -15.75 -7.21
CA GLY A 391 28.63 -14.77 -8.25
C GLY A 391 28.62 -13.32 -7.78
N GLY A 392 28.44 -13.06 -6.48
CA GLY A 392 28.50 -11.72 -5.88
C GLY A 392 27.23 -10.90 -6.11
N VAL A 393 26.09 -11.54 -6.39
CA VAL A 393 24.81 -10.85 -6.57
C VAL A 393 24.31 -10.39 -5.21
N VAL A 394 24.21 -9.07 -5.03
CA VAL A 394 23.67 -8.43 -3.83
C VAL A 394 22.15 -8.38 -3.91
N THR A 395 21.49 -8.80 -2.84
CA THR A 395 20.04 -8.74 -2.69
C THR A 395 19.68 -8.04 -1.39
N GLN A 396 18.81 -7.04 -1.47
CA GLN A 396 18.18 -6.44 -0.29
C GLN A 396 17.26 -7.48 0.35
N GLY A 397 17.58 -7.89 1.58
CA GLY A 397 16.72 -8.74 2.38
C GLY A 397 15.63 -7.94 3.09
N LEU A 398 14.71 -8.65 3.73
CA LEU A 398 13.68 -8.03 4.56
C LEU A 398 14.16 -7.92 6.01
N VAL A 399 13.71 -6.89 6.71
CA VAL A 399 13.90 -6.78 8.16
C VAL A 399 12.52 -6.92 8.80
N ASN A 400 12.41 -7.86 9.73
CA ASN A 400 11.20 -8.10 10.49
C ASN A 400 11.51 -7.90 11.98
N TYR A 401 10.99 -6.82 12.54
CA TYR A 401 11.12 -6.56 13.96
C TYR A 401 10.00 -7.23 14.75
N ILE A 402 10.36 -7.92 15.83
CA ILE A 402 9.46 -8.72 16.67
C ILE A 402 9.37 -8.07 18.06
N GLY A 403 8.17 -8.05 18.64
CA GLY A 403 7.89 -7.46 19.95
C GLY A 403 7.44 -6.00 19.86
N THR A 404 7.23 -5.37 21.02
CA THR A 404 6.70 -3.99 21.11
C THR A 404 7.71 -2.97 20.60
N LYS A 405 7.28 -2.09 19.69
CA LYS A 405 8.10 -0.99 19.17
C LYS A 405 8.39 0.02 20.27
N ARG A 406 9.63 0.50 20.34
CA ARG A 406 10.00 1.63 21.19
C ARG A 406 9.93 2.92 20.38
N ASN A 407 8.96 3.76 20.70
CA ASN A 407 8.80 5.04 20.02
C ASN A 407 9.71 6.10 20.65
N ASN A 408 10.39 6.90 19.82
CA ASN A 408 11.07 8.12 20.27
C ASN A 408 10.18 9.33 19.97
N ASN A 409 8.94 9.31 20.46
CA ASN A 409 7.94 10.32 20.13
C ASN A 409 6.87 10.42 21.23
N LEU A 410 5.96 11.39 21.11
CA LEU A 410 4.70 11.35 21.84
C LEU A 410 3.77 10.33 21.19
N VAL A 411 3.13 9.52 22.03
CA VAL A 411 2.28 8.40 21.64
C VAL A 411 0.92 8.55 22.27
N LEU A 412 -0.12 8.55 21.45
CA LEU A 412 -1.49 8.35 21.88
C LEU A 412 -1.75 6.85 21.92
N LEU A 413 -1.74 6.30 23.13
CA LEU A 413 -2.10 4.91 23.38
C LEU A 413 -3.61 4.80 23.56
N VAL A 414 -4.27 3.88 22.86
CA VAL A 414 -5.72 3.71 22.88
C VAL A 414 -6.08 2.26 23.09
N ASP A 415 -6.97 1.99 24.04
CA ASP A 415 -7.58 0.67 24.23
C ASP A 415 -8.86 0.58 23.37
N PRO A 416 -8.86 -0.25 22.30
CA PRO A 416 -10.01 -0.36 21.42
C PRO A 416 -11.22 -1.05 22.07
N ASP A 417 -11.02 -1.81 23.14
CA ASP A 417 -12.06 -2.57 23.85
C ASP A 417 -12.77 -1.71 24.90
N THR A 418 -12.01 -0.87 25.62
CA THR A 418 -12.53 -0.02 26.71
C THR A 418 -12.77 1.43 26.28
N GLY A 419 -12.08 1.89 25.24
CA GLY A 419 -12.12 3.26 24.74
C GLY A 419 -11.17 4.21 25.48
N GLU A 420 -10.45 3.71 26.50
CA GLU A 420 -9.48 4.49 27.26
C GLU A 420 -8.31 4.94 26.39
N ALA A 421 -7.83 6.17 26.62
CA ALA A 421 -6.66 6.69 25.92
C ALA A 421 -5.70 7.45 26.84
N ARG A 422 -4.41 7.42 26.50
CA ARG A 422 -3.32 8.09 27.22
C ARG A 422 -2.37 8.74 26.24
N MET A 423 -1.87 9.93 26.57
CA MET A 423 -0.84 10.62 25.81
C MET A 423 0.51 10.52 26.51
N GLU A 424 1.35 9.60 26.07
CA GLU A 424 2.64 9.27 26.68
C GLU A 424 3.81 9.88 25.93
N ASN A 425 4.88 10.21 26.67
CA ASN A 425 6.19 10.40 26.06
C ASN A 425 7.01 9.11 26.18
N GLN A 426 7.07 8.33 25.10
CA GLN A 426 7.84 7.08 25.07
C GLN A 426 9.32 7.30 24.72
N SER A 427 9.73 8.54 24.44
CA SER A 427 11.13 8.91 24.26
C SER A 427 11.89 8.93 25.59
N THR A 428 13.21 8.76 25.53
CA THR A 428 14.11 9.07 26.65
C THR A 428 14.40 10.57 26.78
N LEU A 429 14.01 11.36 25.78
CA LEU A 429 14.19 12.81 25.73
C LEU A 429 12.88 13.50 26.14
N GLY A 430 12.99 14.60 26.88
CA GLY A 430 11.85 15.46 27.18
C GLY A 430 11.47 16.33 25.99
N VAL A 431 10.17 16.62 25.85
CA VAL A 431 9.65 17.60 24.88
C VAL A 431 8.72 18.58 25.60
N ASN A 432 8.77 19.86 25.21
CA ASN A 432 7.79 20.84 25.69
C ASN A 432 6.74 21.04 24.60
N ILE A 433 5.46 20.91 24.98
CA ILE A 433 4.34 21.11 24.07
C ILE A 433 3.45 22.25 24.52
N ASP A 434 2.88 22.97 23.57
CA ASP A 434 1.87 24.02 23.78
C ASP A 434 0.60 23.79 22.94
N GLY A 435 0.44 22.59 22.38
CA GLY A 435 -0.77 22.17 21.69
C GLY A 435 -0.79 20.69 21.35
N TYR A 436 -1.99 20.13 21.18
CA TYR A 436 -2.17 18.81 20.57
C TYR A 436 -3.53 18.67 19.88
N ALA A 437 -3.62 17.73 18.96
CA ALA A 437 -4.84 17.39 18.24
C ALA A 437 -4.92 15.88 17.98
N ILE A 438 -6.13 15.34 18.17
CA ILE A 438 -6.52 13.97 17.85
C ILE A 438 -7.66 14.06 16.84
N GLN A 439 -7.52 13.40 15.69
CA GLN A 439 -8.53 13.43 14.63
C GLN A 439 -8.96 12.03 14.25
N SER A 440 -10.20 11.88 13.79
CA SER A 440 -10.78 10.63 13.27
C SER A 440 -11.56 10.93 12.00
N GLU A 441 -11.27 10.22 10.91
CA GLU A 441 -11.99 10.39 9.64
C GLU A 441 -13.40 9.80 9.72
N SER A 442 -13.54 8.67 10.40
CA SER A 442 -14.78 7.92 10.65
C SER A 442 -15.67 8.55 11.74
N GLY A 443 -15.14 9.50 12.51
CA GLY A 443 -15.85 10.11 13.61
C GLY A 443 -15.88 9.23 14.87
N SER A 444 -14.77 8.55 15.18
CA SER A 444 -14.62 7.61 16.31
C SER A 444 -14.32 8.25 17.66
N LEU A 445 -14.33 9.59 17.76
CA LEU A 445 -14.03 10.30 19.01
C LEU A 445 -15.30 10.59 19.82
N LEU A 446 -15.13 10.59 21.14
CA LEU A 446 -16.13 10.91 22.16
C LEU A 446 -15.71 12.18 22.89
N SER A 447 -16.49 13.25 22.72
CA SER A 447 -16.24 14.60 23.27
C SER A 447 -17.15 14.95 24.45
N GLY A 448 -17.98 14.02 24.92
CA GLY A 448 -18.95 14.30 25.98
C GLY A 448 -18.30 14.42 27.36
N PRO A 449 -18.95 15.12 28.32
CA PRO A 449 -18.49 15.19 29.69
C PRO A 449 -18.26 13.80 30.31
N GLY A 450 -17.08 13.58 30.89
CA GLY A 450 -16.68 12.30 31.48
C GLY A 450 -16.20 11.24 30.47
N GLN A 451 -16.13 11.58 29.17
CA GLN A 451 -15.53 10.73 28.14
C GLN A 451 -14.11 11.20 27.85
N TRP A 452 -13.97 12.40 27.28
CA TRP A 452 -12.69 13.06 27.11
C TRP A 452 -12.32 13.80 28.41
N ASN A 453 -11.26 13.36 29.07
CA ASN A 453 -10.68 14.03 30.23
C ASN A 453 -9.56 14.94 29.73
N SER A 454 -9.89 16.16 29.31
CA SER A 454 -8.94 17.08 28.69
C SER A 454 -7.87 17.56 29.67
N LEU A 455 -6.78 18.14 29.17
CA LEU A 455 -5.73 18.75 30.00
C LEU A 455 -6.23 20.02 30.70
N ASP A 456 -7.20 20.72 30.11
CA ASP A 456 -7.92 21.82 30.76
C ASP A 456 -8.76 21.30 31.95
N ASP A 457 -9.53 20.23 31.75
CA ASP A 457 -10.32 19.57 32.82
C ASP A 457 -9.44 19.08 33.99
N GLN A 458 -8.25 18.58 33.67
CA GLN A 458 -7.25 18.13 34.65
C GLN A 458 -6.52 19.28 35.33
N ASN A 459 -6.65 20.52 34.83
CA ASN A 459 -5.80 21.66 35.19
C ASN A 459 -4.30 21.29 35.12
N ALA A 460 -3.93 20.54 34.09
CA ALA A 460 -2.62 19.93 33.95
C ALA A 460 -1.50 20.97 33.75
N ALA A 461 -0.28 20.64 34.20
CA ALA A 461 0.92 21.46 33.99
C ALA A 461 0.77 22.95 34.37
N GLY A 462 0.05 23.22 35.46
CA GLY A 462 -0.20 24.58 35.96
C GLY A 462 -1.39 25.28 35.31
N GLY A 463 -2.22 24.58 34.54
CA GLY A 463 -3.41 25.10 33.89
C GLY A 463 -3.12 25.85 32.58
N ASP A 464 -4.10 26.63 32.13
CA ASP A 464 -4.08 27.42 30.89
C ASP A 464 -4.22 26.64 29.57
N TRP A 465 -4.52 25.35 29.62
CA TRP A 465 -5.01 24.62 28.45
C TRP A 465 -6.40 25.12 28.03
N ARG A 466 -6.73 25.04 26.75
CA ARG A 466 -8.03 25.45 26.21
C ARG A 466 -8.49 24.46 25.15
N GLU A 467 -9.64 23.87 25.38
CA GLU A 467 -10.32 23.02 24.40
C GLU A 467 -10.71 23.81 23.15
N SER A 468 -10.47 23.23 21.99
CA SER A 468 -10.71 23.85 20.69
C SER A 468 -11.72 23.06 19.86
N ASN A 469 -12.99 23.43 20.00
CA ASN A 469 -14.12 22.94 19.19
C ASN A 469 -14.20 21.40 19.11
N PRO A 470 -14.35 20.71 20.26
CA PRO A 470 -14.38 19.26 20.29
C PRO A 470 -15.60 18.70 19.54
N SER A 471 -15.38 17.61 18.81
CA SER A 471 -16.38 16.93 17.98
C SER A 471 -16.07 15.45 17.86
N ALA A 472 -16.90 14.69 17.15
CA ALA A 472 -16.64 13.27 16.89
C ALA A 472 -15.40 13.03 16.00
N THR A 473 -14.93 14.06 15.27
CA THR A 473 -13.81 13.95 14.32
C THR A 473 -12.57 14.72 14.76
N LEU A 474 -12.65 15.50 15.85
CA LEU A 474 -11.55 16.32 16.35
C LEU A 474 -11.66 16.53 17.86
N LEU A 475 -10.59 16.22 18.60
CA LEU A 475 -10.33 16.68 19.96
C LEU A 475 -8.99 17.43 19.94
N ALA A 476 -8.95 18.67 20.39
CA ALA A 476 -7.72 19.46 20.35
C ALA A 476 -7.66 20.45 21.51
N GLU A 477 -6.45 20.71 21.99
CA GLU A 477 -6.19 21.72 23.00
C GLU A 477 -4.95 22.54 22.65
N LEU A 478 -4.95 23.79 23.10
CA LEU A 478 -3.81 24.71 23.02
C LEU A 478 -3.50 25.27 24.40
N LYS A 479 -2.23 25.55 24.67
CA LYS A 479 -1.75 26.21 25.87
C LYS A 479 -1.18 27.58 25.51
N PRO A 480 -1.97 28.68 25.54
CA PRO A 480 -1.59 29.91 24.85
C PRO A 480 -0.44 30.70 25.49
N THR A 481 -0.24 30.60 26.81
CA THR A 481 0.71 31.48 27.51
C THR A 481 1.96 30.77 28.04
N SER A 482 2.01 29.45 27.95
CA SER A 482 3.10 28.62 28.47
C SER A 482 3.10 27.25 27.82
N SER A 483 4.04 26.38 28.20
CA SER A 483 4.12 25.01 27.72
C SER A 483 3.92 23.98 28.84
N ALA A 484 3.72 22.72 28.46
CA ALA A 484 3.79 21.58 29.35
C ALA A 484 5.03 20.74 28.99
N ALA A 485 5.82 20.41 30.01
CA ALA A 485 6.96 19.53 29.86
C ALA A 485 6.51 18.07 29.92
N MET A 486 6.69 17.35 28.81
CA MET A 486 6.54 15.90 28.73
C MET A 486 7.91 15.28 28.96
N ILE A 487 8.21 14.90 30.20
CA ILE A 487 9.52 14.32 30.58
C ILE A 487 9.58 12.87 30.08
N GLY A 488 10.64 12.53 29.36
CA GLY A 488 10.85 11.17 28.84
C GLY A 488 11.31 10.17 29.91
N GLY A 489 11.13 8.88 29.62
CA GLY A 489 11.75 7.77 30.34
C GLY A 489 11.17 7.38 31.71
N THR A 490 10.36 8.20 32.38
CA THR A 490 9.81 7.87 33.72
C THR A 490 8.50 8.58 34.07
N ASN A 491 7.56 8.77 33.14
CA ASN A 491 6.23 9.27 33.53
C ASN A 491 5.14 8.77 32.59
N PHE A 492 4.12 8.13 33.17
CA PHE A 492 2.85 7.91 32.49
C PHE A 492 2.36 9.26 31.97
N GLY A 493 1.94 9.21 30.73
CA GLY A 493 1.34 10.32 30.03
C GLY A 493 0.12 10.91 30.72
N TYR A 494 -0.53 11.85 30.05
CA TYR A 494 -1.84 12.31 30.50
C TYR A 494 -2.91 11.28 30.13
N SER A 495 -3.66 10.78 31.11
CA SER A 495 -4.88 10.02 30.84
C SER A 495 -5.90 10.98 30.21
N LEU A 496 -6.41 10.62 29.04
CA LEU A 496 -7.38 11.42 28.30
C LEU A 496 -8.81 10.85 28.40
N GLY A 497 -9.02 9.89 29.31
CA GLY A 497 -10.31 9.26 29.55
C GLY A 497 -10.71 8.27 28.47
N THR A 498 -12.01 8.00 28.36
CA THR A 498 -12.62 7.08 27.38
C THR A 498 -12.99 7.82 26.08
N LEU A 499 -12.02 8.51 25.48
CA LEU A 499 -12.25 9.35 24.30
C LEU A 499 -12.51 8.57 23.01
N PHE A 500 -12.23 7.27 22.97
CA PHE A 500 -12.40 6.44 21.78
C PHE A 500 -13.71 5.64 21.85
N LYS A 501 -14.47 5.63 20.77
CA LYS A 501 -15.58 4.67 20.62
C LYS A 501 -15.00 3.27 20.55
N THR A 502 -15.44 2.38 21.42
CA THR A 502 -14.97 0.99 21.36
C THR A 502 -15.33 0.35 20.02
N GLU A 503 -14.54 -0.62 19.57
CA GLU A 503 -14.85 -1.35 18.32
C GLU A 503 -16.23 -2.01 18.39
N ALA A 504 -16.57 -2.57 19.56
CA ALA A 504 -17.89 -3.12 19.83
C ALA A 504 -19.03 -2.10 19.66
N SER A 505 -18.73 -0.80 19.79
CA SER A 505 -19.65 0.31 19.60
C SER A 505 -19.52 0.99 18.23
N GLY A 506 -18.80 0.36 17.29
CA GLY A 506 -18.59 0.87 15.92
C GLY A 506 -17.46 1.88 15.79
N GLY A 507 -16.52 1.93 16.75
CA GLY A 507 -15.25 2.63 16.58
C GLY A 507 -14.40 2.03 15.46
N THR A 508 -13.67 2.88 14.76
CA THR A 508 -12.70 2.49 13.74
C THR A 508 -11.32 2.98 14.17
N GLU A 509 -10.31 2.14 14.08
CA GLU A 509 -8.91 2.46 14.41
C GLU A 509 -8.27 3.38 13.35
N ASP A 510 -8.72 4.63 13.28
CA ASP A 510 -8.32 5.61 12.26
C ASP A 510 -7.80 6.93 12.84
N LEU A 511 -7.41 6.90 14.12
CA LEU A 511 -6.99 8.11 14.80
C LEU A 511 -5.65 8.61 14.25
N THR A 512 -5.53 9.92 14.12
CA THR A 512 -4.26 10.61 13.93
C THR A 512 -3.99 11.48 15.15
N PHE A 513 -2.73 11.56 15.57
CA PHE A 513 -2.31 12.32 16.73
C PHE A 513 -1.17 13.26 16.36
N LYS A 514 -1.32 14.53 16.73
CA LYS A 514 -0.34 15.59 16.45
C LYS A 514 -0.14 16.45 17.68
N TYR A 515 1.04 17.04 17.80
CA TYR A 515 1.38 17.96 18.89
C TYR A 515 2.18 19.16 18.38
N LEU A 516 2.09 20.28 19.09
CA LEU A 516 2.84 21.48 18.81
C LEU A 516 3.97 21.59 19.82
N VAL A 517 5.21 21.58 19.33
CA VAL A 517 6.39 21.81 20.16
C VAL A 517 6.48 23.31 20.45
N THR A 518 6.84 23.66 21.68
CA THR A 518 6.88 25.06 22.10
C THR A 518 7.74 25.92 21.19
N GLY A 519 7.12 26.97 20.65
CA GLY A 519 7.77 27.92 19.74
C GLY A 519 7.66 27.57 18.25
N ASP A 520 7.17 26.38 17.92
CA ASP A 520 6.87 26.00 16.54
C ASP A 520 5.52 26.56 16.10
N THR A 521 5.35 26.73 14.79
CA THR A 521 4.09 27.15 14.17
C THR A 521 3.40 26.03 13.39
N THR A 522 4.02 24.85 13.37
CA THR A 522 3.55 23.67 12.63
C THR A 522 3.50 22.49 13.55
N PHE A 523 2.43 21.71 13.47
CA PHE A 523 2.31 20.47 14.22
C PHE A 523 3.39 19.46 13.81
N SER A 524 3.95 18.79 14.80
CA SER A 524 4.67 17.53 14.65
C SER A 524 3.69 16.37 14.70
N GLU A 525 3.96 15.32 13.93
CA GLU A 525 3.19 14.08 13.97
C GLU A 525 3.61 13.24 15.19
N GLY A 526 2.62 12.82 15.97
CA GLY A 526 2.78 11.81 17.01
C GLY A 526 2.52 10.41 16.48
N VAL A 527 2.56 9.43 17.37
CA VAL A 527 2.21 8.03 17.06
C VAL A 527 0.86 7.72 17.69
N VAL A 528 0.05 6.90 17.02
CA VAL A 528 -1.14 6.28 17.62
C VAL A 528 -0.88 4.78 17.72
N GLU A 529 -1.13 4.20 18.89
CA GLU A 529 -1.03 2.76 19.12
C GLU A 529 -2.34 2.25 19.73
N PHE A 530 -3.02 1.34 19.01
CA PHE A 530 -4.19 0.64 19.52
C PHE A 530 -3.76 -0.68 20.16
N ARG A 531 -4.03 -0.86 21.46
CA ARG A 531 -3.82 -2.12 22.17
C ARG A 531 -4.64 -2.16 23.45
N SER A 532 -5.09 -3.35 23.84
CA SER A 532 -5.74 -3.54 25.14
C SER A 532 -4.78 -3.29 26.30
N PHE A 533 -5.23 -2.55 27.31
CA PHE A 533 -4.46 -2.26 28.53
C PHE A 533 -4.45 -3.44 29.50
N ASP A 534 -5.38 -4.38 29.35
CA ASP A 534 -5.54 -5.58 30.19
C ASP A 534 -5.05 -6.88 29.48
N ALA A 535 -4.37 -6.76 28.34
CA ALA A 535 -3.91 -7.92 27.57
C ALA A 535 -2.88 -8.78 28.37
N PRO A 536 -2.95 -10.13 28.29
CA PRO A 536 -1.93 -11.01 28.89
C PRO A 536 -0.53 -10.68 28.35
N GLY A 537 0.34 -10.13 29.21
CA GLY A 537 1.67 -9.64 28.82
C GLY A 537 1.89 -8.16 29.12
N PHE A 538 0.83 -7.38 29.38
CA PHE A 538 0.95 -6.04 29.94
C PHE A 538 0.91 -6.13 31.47
N LEU A 539 1.87 -5.50 32.13
CA LEU A 539 1.93 -5.44 33.59
C LEU A 539 1.62 -4.00 33.98
N SER A 540 0.43 -3.77 34.54
CA SER A 540 -0.01 -2.42 34.92
C SER A 540 0.87 -1.75 35.99
N ALA A 541 1.76 -2.51 36.64
CA ALA A 541 2.77 -2.00 37.56
C ALA A 541 4.20 -1.92 36.98
N ASP A 542 4.37 -2.14 35.67
CA ASP A 542 5.62 -1.83 34.96
C ASP A 542 5.62 -0.32 34.69
N PHE A 543 5.97 0.43 35.74
CA PHE A 543 5.89 1.87 35.77
C PHE A 543 7.04 2.55 35.04
N ASN A 544 8.18 1.88 34.90
CA ASN A 544 9.33 2.37 34.14
C ASN A 544 9.36 1.87 32.68
N GLN A 545 8.40 1.01 32.31
CA GLN A 545 8.21 0.43 30.98
C GLN A 545 9.43 -0.36 30.47
N ASP A 546 10.19 -0.97 31.37
CA ASP A 546 11.33 -1.81 31.01
C ASP A 546 10.93 -3.27 30.76
N THR A 547 9.61 -3.54 30.74
CA THR A 547 8.96 -4.86 30.54
C THR A 547 9.11 -5.82 31.71
N GLN A 548 9.61 -5.33 32.84
CA GLN A 548 9.71 -6.06 34.11
C GLN A 548 9.03 -5.24 35.21
N VAL A 549 8.54 -5.93 36.24
CA VAL A 549 8.04 -5.26 37.46
C VAL A 549 9.02 -5.54 38.59
N ASP A 550 9.91 -4.60 38.86
CA ASP A 550 10.97 -4.74 39.85
C ASP A 550 11.17 -3.48 40.72
N GLY A 551 12.37 -3.31 41.29
CA GLY A 551 12.71 -2.17 42.14
C GLY A 551 12.80 -0.84 41.39
N GLY A 552 12.99 -0.87 40.07
CA GLY A 552 12.91 0.29 39.19
C GLY A 552 11.50 0.89 39.19
N ASP A 553 10.48 0.03 39.10
CA ASP A 553 9.08 0.46 39.16
C ASP A 553 8.69 0.97 40.54
N LEU A 554 9.20 0.35 41.60
CA LEU A 554 9.00 0.88 42.95
C LEU A 554 9.50 2.32 43.08
N THR A 555 10.68 2.59 42.51
CA THR A 555 11.27 3.93 42.52
C THR A 555 10.38 4.91 41.74
N ALA A 556 9.81 4.47 40.62
CA ALA A 556 8.84 5.26 39.85
C ALA A 556 7.56 5.55 40.66
N TRP A 557 6.99 4.53 41.31
CA TRP A 557 5.81 4.69 42.18
C TRP A 557 6.07 5.61 43.38
N GLU A 558 7.22 5.49 44.05
CA GLU A 558 7.58 6.36 45.17
C GLU A 558 7.66 7.84 44.74
N SER A 559 8.09 8.11 43.51
CA SER A 559 8.13 9.45 42.95
C SER A 559 6.73 10.01 42.61
N ALA A 560 5.82 9.12 42.23
CA ALA A 560 4.45 9.45 41.85
C ALA A 560 3.45 9.43 43.02
N PHE A 561 3.82 8.87 44.17
CA PHE A 561 2.90 8.69 45.30
C PHE A 561 2.26 10.01 45.75
N GLY A 562 0.94 10.09 45.64
CA GLY A 562 0.15 11.29 45.94
C GLY A 562 0.25 12.42 44.91
N ASN A 563 0.97 12.21 43.79
CA ASN A 563 1.22 13.19 42.73
C ASN A 563 0.54 12.81 41.39
N GLY A 564 -0.79 12.62 41.41
CA GLY A 564 -1.55 12.30 40.20
C GLY A 564 -1.43 10.82 39.81
N ALA A 565 -1.48 10.52 38.51
CA ALA A 565 -1.55 9.15 37.97
C ALA A 565 -0.19 8.56 37.52
N GLY A 566 0.92 9.09 38.02
CA GLY A 566 2.28 8.74 37.56
C GLY A 566 2.75 7.30 37.84
N ALA A 567 1.98 6.54 38.60
CA ALA A 567 2.11 5.11 38.87
C ALA A 567 0.73 4.53 39.24
N ASP A 568 -0.26 4.85 38.40
CA ASP A 568 -1.67 4.44 38.53
C ASP A 568 -1.87 3.09 37.85
N ALA A 569 -1.74 2.01 38.62
CA ALA A 569 -1.87 0.65 38.13
C ALA A 569 -3.32 0.17 38.09
N ASN A 570 -4.25 0.88 38.76
CA ASN A 570 -5.68 0.55 38.81
C ASN A 570 -6.55 1.46 37.92
N ASN A 571 -5.93 2.45 37.27
CA ASN A 571 -6.53 3.46 36.39
C ASN A 571 -7.54 4.38 37.07
N ASP A 572 -7.38 4.67 38.37
CA ASP A 572 -8.30 5.54 39.13
C ASP A 572 -7.92 7.03 39.14
N GLY A 573 -6.88 7.39 38.40
CA GLY A 573 -6.33 8.73 38.26
C GLY A 573 -5.39 9.12 39.41
N LYS A 574 -5.01 8.19 40.29
CA LYS A 574 -4.11 8.43 41.42
C LYS A 574 -3.02 7.37 41.49
N SER A 575 -1.96 7.71 42.20
CA SER A 575 -0.87 6.81 42.53
C SER A 575 -0.80 6.71 44.04
N ASP A 576 -1.47 5.70 44.56
CA ASP A 576 -1.66 5.49 45.99
C ASP A 576 -1.40 4.03 46.40
N GLY A 577 -1.87 3.67 47.61
CA GLY A 577 -1.67 2.34 48.15
C GLY A 577 -2.35 1.23 47.34
N ALA A 578 -3.39 1.53 46.56
CA ALA A 578 -4.05 0.57 45.69
C ALA A 578 -3.12 0.15 44.54
N ASP A 579 -2.36 1.09 43.99
CA ASP A 579 -1.40 0.83 42.91
C ASP A 579 -0.17 0.10 43.42
N PHE A 580 0.29 0.47 44.62
CA PHE A 580 1.36 -0.25 45.30
C PHE A 580 1.00 -1.72 45.52
N LEU A 581 -0.25 -2.02 45.87
CA LEU A 581 -0.73 -3.39 46.02
C LEU A 581 -0.76 -4.15 44.68
N ILE A 582 -0.94 -3.45 43.55
CA ILE A 582 -0.82 -4.07 42.22
C ILE A 582 0.64 -4.34 41.90
N TRP A 583 1.54 -3.39 42.16
CA TRP A 583 2.99 -3.60 42.05
C TRP A 583 3.46 -4.78 42.89
N GLN A 584 3.05 -4.87 44.15
CA GLN A 584 3.40 -6.00 45.02
C GLN A 584 2.92 -7.36 44.47
N ARG A 585 1.77 -7.39 43.80
CA ARG A 585 1.24 -8.61 43.17
C ARG A 585 1.96 -8.98 41.88
N GLN A 586 2.46 -7.98 41.16
CA GLN A 586 3.15 -8.16 39.89
C GLN A 586 4.68 -8.21 40.04
N PHE A 587 5.23 -7.94 41.23
CA PHE A 587 6.67 -7.92 41.47
C PHE A 587 7.35 -9.25 41.06
N GLY A 588 8.38 -9.13 40.22
CA GLY A 588 9.12 -10.24 39.64
C GLY A 588 8.49 -10.84 38.38
N LEU A 589 7.35 -10.32 37.90
CA LEU A 589 6.82 -10.65 36.59
C LEU A 589 7.52 -9.84 35.49
N SER A 590 7.49 -10.38 34.28
CA SER A 590 7.89 -9.71 33.05
C SER A 590 6.85 -9.98 31.96
N SER A 591 6.75 -9.12 30.95
CA SER A 591 5.76 -9.29 29.86
C SER A 591 5.82 -10.69 29.21
N ALA A 592 7.03 -11.27 29.11
CA ALA A 592 7.24 -12.63 28.61
C ALA A 592 6.74 -13.73 29.57
N THR A 593 6.86 -13.55 30.88
CA THR A 593 6.40 -14.52 31.87
C THR A 593 4.89 -14.41 32.14
N ALA A 594 4.33 -13.20 32.09
CA ALA A 594 2.88 -12.96 32.22
C ALA A 594 2.08 -13.61 31.08
N ALA A 595 2.59 -13.56 29.84
CA ALA A 595 1.99 -14.24 28.70
C ALA A 595 1.96 -15.78 28.86
N ALA A 596 2.99 -16.37 29.49
CA ALA A 596 3.06 -17.81 29.74
C ALA A 596 2.06 -18.29 30.81
N VAL A 597 1.72 -17.44 31.79
CA VAL A 597 0.73 -17.75 32.83
C VAL A 597 -0.70 -17.74 32.26
N GLY A 598 -1.00 -16.85 31.31
CA GLY A 598 -2.29 -16.81 30.61
C GLY A 598 -2.57 -18.06 29.76
N ALA A 599 -1.53 -18.66 29.16
CA ALA A 599 -1.65 -19.90 28.38
C ALA A 599 -1.89 -21.16 29.24
N ALA A 600 -1.53 -21.13 30.53
CA ALA A 600 -1.73 -22.25 31.46
C ALA A 600 -3.18 -22.35 31.98
N GLY A 601 -4.04 -21.38 31.67
CA GLY A 601 -5.43 -21.28 32.14
C GLY A 601 -6.50 -21.97 31.29
N ALA A 602 -6.13 -22.68 30.21
CA ALA A 602 -7.07 -23.53 29.49
C ALA A 602 -7.39 -24.77 30.33
N VAL A 603 -8.30 -24.62 31.29
CA VAL A 603 -8.88 -25.72 32.05
C VAL A 603 -9.47 -26.71 31.05
N PRO A 604 -9.00 -27.97 30.98
CA PRO A 604 -9.60 -28.96 30.12
C PRO A 604 -11.07 -29.13 30.50
N GLU A 605 -11.97 -29.07 29.52
CA GLU A 605 -13.40 -29.26 29.77
C GLU A 605 -13.62 -30.54 30.60
N PRO A 606 -14.42 -30.49 31.68
CA PRO A 606 -14.57 -31.63 32.56
C PRO A 606 -15.17 -32.81 31.78
N ALA A 607 -14.57 -33.99 31.96
CA ALA A 607 -14.98 -35.29 31.39
C ALA A 607 -16.40 -35.75 31.81
N THR A 608 -17.24 -34.84 32.33
CA THR A 608 -18.64 -35.03 32.67
C THR A 608 -19.48 -35.52 31.49
N LEU A 609 -19.21 -35.06 30.26
CA LEU A 609 -19.92 -35.59 29.08
C LEU A 609 -19.51 -37.03 28.75
N CYS A 610 -18.25 -37.42 28.98
CA CYS A 610 -17.80 -38.80 28.86
C CYS A 610 -18.41 -39.71 29.93
N LEU A 611 -18.56 -39.23 31.17
CA LEU A 611 -19.21 -39.99 32.24
C LEU A 611 -20.73 -40.14 32.02
N VAL A 612 -21.40 -39.10 31.52
CA VAL A 612 -22.83 -39.16 31.17
C VAL A 612 -23.07 -40.10 29.99
N SER A 613 -22.22 -40.07 28.95
CA SER A 613 -22.34 -40.99 27.82
C SER A 613 -22.05 -42.45 28.22
N LEU A 614 -21.07 -42.71 29.09
CA LEU A 614 -20.83 -44.04 29.66
C LEU A 614 -22.01 -44.52 30.53
N ALA A 615 -22.63 -43.64 31.31
CA ALA A 615 -23.82 -43.98 32.11
C ALA A 615 -25.04 -44.31 31.23
N ILE A 616 -25.24 -43.56 30.13
CA ILE A 616 -26.32 -43.82 29.16
C ILE A 616 -26.12 -45.17 28.46
N VAL A 617 -24.88 -45.49 28.05
CA VAL A 617 -24.55 -46.79 27.43
C VAL A 617 -24.74 -47.95 28.43
N GLY A 618 -24.31 -47.78 29.67
CA GLY A 618 -24.52 -48.77 30.74
C GLY A 618 -26.00 -49.03 31.04
N ALA A 619 -26.84 -47.99 31.03
CA ALA A 619 -28.29 -48.12 31.23
C ALA A 619 -29.01 -48.78 30.03
N ALA A 620 -28.54 -48.54 28.81
CA ALA A 620 -29.09 -49.15 27.59
C ALA A 620 -28.78 -50.65 27.49
N LEU A 621 -27.57 -51.07 27.91
CA LEU A 621 -27.17 -52.48 27.90
C LEU A 621 -27.88 -53.32 28.97
N ARG A 622 -28.31 -52.71 30.08
CA ARG A 622 -29.04 -53.40 31.16
C ARG A 622 -30.51 -53.71 30.82
N ARG A 623 -31.07 -53.10 29.77
CA ARG A 623 -32.47 -53.30 29.35
C ARG A 623 -32.68 -54.47 28.37
N ARG A 624 -31.62 -55.17 27.94
CA ARG A 624 -31.70 -56.22 26.91
C ARG A 624 -31.74 -57.67 27.41
N SER A 625 -31.76 -57.90 28.72
CA SER A 625 -31.71 -59.25 29.30
C SER A 625 -32.90 -59.60 30.20
N VAL A 626 -34.15 -59.37 29.75
CA VAL A 626 -35.34 -60.12 30.22
C VAL A 626 -36.39 -60.19 29.11
N ARG A 627 -36.55 -61.37 28.49
CA ARG A 627 -37.68 -61.93 27.70
C ARG A 627 -37.08 -63.04 26.79
N PHE A 628 -37.42 -64.33 26.83
CA PHE A 628 -38.54 -65.10 27.38
C PHE A 628 -38.05 -66.53 27.73
N ALA A 629 -38.92 -67.29 28.39
CA ALA A 629 -38.92 -68.75 28.43
C ALA A 629 -38.78 -69.41 27.06
#